data_AF-A0A7C6FKH2-F1
#
_entry.id   AF-A0A7C6FKH2-F1
#
_cell.length_a   1.000
_cell.length_b   1.000
_cell.length_c   1.000
_cell.angle_alpha   90.00
_cell.angle_beta   90.00
_cell.angle_gamma   90.00
#
_symmetry.space_group_name_H-M   'P 1'
#
loop_
_entity.id
_entity.type
_entity.pdbx_description
1 polymer ?
#
loop_
_entity_poly.entity_id
_entity_poly.type
_entity_poly.pdbx_seq_one_letter_code
_entity_poly.pdbx_strand_id
1 'polypeptide(L)'
;MYINMRPGDNAPLHASPDCFSRIHAYIPHGTMVHAAFFDGLWYCVKWEAHSGFMPANYLSAFDPSPALWQARYGPGVLSMPQEQARIHYITNLQADLNLFFDPFEPQLPENGCFCQQTKDTLIRFQFIRGLQK
;
A
#
# COMPACT_ATOMS: atom_id res chain seq x y z
N MET A 1 -5.19 1.33 12.82
CA MET A 1 -4.34 1.11 11.63
C MET A 1 -5.15 0.30 10.63
N TYR A 2 -4.68 0.20 9.40
CA TYR A 2 -5.34 -0.56 8.34
C TYR A 2 -4.41 -1.63 7.79
N ILE A 3 -4.97 -2.76 7.37
CA ILE A 3 -4.23 -3.80 6.67
C ILE A 3 -3.83 -3.29 5.29
N ASN A 4 -2.53 -3.23 5.07
CA ASN A 4 -1.94 -2.76 3.84
C ASN A 4 -1.27 -3.91 3.07
N MET A 5 -2.08 -4.66 2.34
CA MET A 5 -1.64 -5.71 1.41
C MET A 5 -1.95 -5.33 -0.04
N ARG A 6 -1.73 -6.23 -1.00
CA ARG A 6 -2.28 -6.04 -2.35
C ARG A 6 -3.81 -6.14 -2.30
N PRO A 7 -4.57 -5.37 -3.12
CA PRO A 7 -6.01 -5.58 -3.23
C PRO A 7 -6.32 -7.03 -3.64
N GLY A 8 -7.18 -7.70 -2.87
CA GLY A 8 -7.48 -9.13 -3.04
C GLY A 8 -6.61 -10.08 -2.21
N ASP A 9 -5.49 -9.60 -1.65
CA ASP A 9 -4.65 -10.37 -0.72
C ASP A 9 -5.08 -10.16 0.73
N ASN A 10 -4.59 -11.04 1.61
CA ASN A 10 -4.84 -11.00 3.06
C ASN A 10 -3.52 -10.99 3.83
N ALA A 11 -3.47 -10.27 4.95
CA ALA A 11 -2.35 -10.28 5.88
C ALA A 11 -2.51 -11.39 6.94
N PRO A 12 -1.48 -12.20 7.21
CA PRO A 12 -1.53 -13.21 8.25
C PRO A 12 -1.42 -12.59 9.65
N LEU A 13 -2.30 -13.01 10.57
CA LEU A 13 -2.22 -12.73 11.99
C LEU A 13 -1.56 -13.90 12.71
N HIS A 14 -0.33 -13.70 13.17
CA HIS A 14 0.52 -14.72 13.76
C HIS A 14 0.25 -14.91 15.26
N ALA A 15 0.45 -16.12 15.78
CA ALA A 15 0.29 -16.43 17.19
C ALA A 15 1.43 -15.85 18.06
N SER A 16 2.62 -15.65 17.49
CA SER A 16 3.80 -15.05 18.11
C SER A 16 4.53 -14.15 17.10
N PRO A 17 5.44 -13.25 17.52
CA PRO A 17 6.20 -12.37 16.61
C PRO A 17 7.30 -13.14 15.87
N ASP A 18 6.90 -14.16 15.12
CA ASP A 18 7.73 -15.07 14.33
C ASP A 18 6.97 -15.46 13.05
N CYS A 19 7.64 -15.38 11.91
CA CYS A 19 7.08 -15.69 10.60
C CYS A 19 6.75 -17.18 10.42
N PHE A 20 7.31 -18.08 11.24
CA PHE A 20 6.99 -19.51 11.23
C PHE A 20 5.88 -19.91 12.21
N SER A 21 5.38 -18.95 12.99
CA SER A 21 4.33 -19.24 13.96
C SER A 21 3.00 -19.57 13.30
N ARG A 22 2.15 -20.29 14.04
CA ARG A 22 0.78 -20.59 13.62
C ARG A 22 0.03 -19.30 13.29
N ILE A 23 -0.72 -19.32 12.19
CA ILE A 23 -1.60 -18.22 11.80
C ILE A 23 -2.97 -18.44 12.43
N HIS A 24 -3.46 -17.43 13.16
CA HIS A 24 -4.80 -17.41 13.75
C HIS A 24 -5.87 -17.01 12.73
N ALA A 25 -5.55 -16.05 11.87
CA ALA A 25 -6.47 -15.52 10.89
C ALA A 25 -5.73 -14.89 9.70
N TYR A 26 -6.44 -14.75 8.59
CA TYR A 26 -6.03 -13.94 7.45
C TYR A 26 -6.96 -12.75 7.35
N ILE A 27 -6.42 -11.54 7.47
CA ILE A 27 -7.19 -10.30 7.52
C ILE A 27 -7.13 -9.63 6.15
N PRO A 28 -8.27 -9.33 5.50
CA PRO A 28 -8.29 -8.72 4.18
C PRO A 28 -7.63 -7.34 4.12
N HIS A 29 -7.03 -7.01 2.97
CA HIS A 29 -6.60 -5.66 2.64
C HIS A 29 -7.69 -4.60 2.93
N GLY A 30 -7.28 -3.42 3.43
CA GLY A 30 -8.18 -2.30 3.74
C GLY A 30 -8.95 -2.46 5.06
N THR A 31 -8.81 -3.60 5.74
CA THR A 31 -9.49 -3.82 7.02
C THR A 31 -8.89 -2.94 8.11
N MET A 32 -9.74 -2.19 8.82
CA MET A 32 -9.32 -1.44 10.00
C MET A 32 -9.08 -2.40 11.18
N VAL A 33 -7.93 -2.27 11.82
CA VAL A 33 -7.52 -3.07 12.99
C VAL A 33 -7.00 -2.20 14.12
N HIS A 34 -7.11 -2.72 15.34
CA HIS A 34 -6.45 -2.11 16.50
C HIS A 34 -5.04 -2.70 16.61
N ALA A 35 -4.02 -1.90 16.31
CA ALA A 35 -2.62 -2.30 16.33
C ALA A 35 -1.87 -1.45 17.36
N ALA A 36 -1.14 -2.11 18.24
CA ALA A 36 -0.23 -1.49 19.20
C ALA A 36 1.20 -1.92 18.87
N PHE A 37 2.13 -0.95 18.88
CA PHE A 37 3.54 -1.22 18.65
C PHE A 37 4.06 -2.26 19.65
N PHE A 38 4.76 -3.28 19.17
CA PHE A 38 5.44 -4.27 20.01
C PHE A 38 6.96 -4.07 19.94
N ASP A 39 7.51 -4.12 18.72
CA ASP A 39 8.91 -3.82 18.44
C ASP A 39 9.08 -3.20 17.04
N GLY A 40 10.34 -2.97 16.62
CA GLY A 40 10.65 -2.36 15.32
C GLY A 40 10.16 -3.14 14.09
N LEU A 41 9.73 -4.39 14.23
CA LEU A 41 9.28 -5.26 13.15
C LEU A 41 7.82 -5.72 13.31
N TRP A 42 7.27 -5.73 14.53
CA TRP A 42 5.99 -6.34 14.86
C TRP A 42 5.05 -5.42 15.63
N TYR A 43 3.76 -5.64 15.38
CA TYR A 43 2.65 -5.03 16.10
C TYR A 43 1.76 -6.10 16.74
N CYS A 44 1.27 -5.83 17.94
CA CYS A 44 0.17 -6.57 18.52
C CYS A 44 -1.14 -6.10 17.87
N VAL A 45 -1.81 -6.99 17.15
CA VAL A 45 -3.04 -6.68 16.42
C VAL A 45 -4.23 -7.40 17.04
N LYS A 46 -5.32 -6.65 17.23
CA LYS A 46 -6.64 -7.18 17.61
C LYS A 46 -7.63 -6.91 16.49
N TRP A 47 -8.30 -7.97 16.08
CA TRP A 47 -9.32 -7.93 15.03
C TRP A 47 -10.40 -8.98 15.33
N GLU A 48 -11.64 -8.52 15.45
CA GLU A 48 -12.78 -9.33 15.91
C GLU A 48 -12.47 -10.08 17.22
N ALA A 49 -12.65 -11.41 17.23
CA ALA A 49 -12.34 -12.28 18.37
C ALA A 49 -10.86 -12.73 18.42
N HIS A 50 -10.04 -12.32 17.45
CA HIS A 50 -8.65 -12.76 17.32
C HIS A 50 -7.67 -11.71 17.83
N SER A 51 -6.60 -12.18 18.45
CA SER A 51 -5.44 -11.37 18.85
C SER A 51 -4.18 -12.10 18.43
N GLY A 52 -3.16 -11.35 18.02
CA GLY A 52 -1.89 -11.90 17.59
C GLY A 52 -0.90 -10.83 17.19
N PHE A 53 0.08 -11.23 16.41
CA PHE A 53 1.18 -10.39 15.95
C PHE A 53 1.11 -10.23 14.44
N MET A 54 1.46 -9.05 13.96
CA MET A 54 1.53 -8.76 12.54
C MET A 54 2.78 -7.95 12.24
N PRO A 55 3.51 -8.27 11.16
CA PRO A 55 4.61 -7.46 10.68
C PRO A 55 4.17 -6.01 10.42
N ALA A 56 5.05 -5.06 10.75
CA ALA A 56 4.80 -3.63 10.58
C ALA A 56 4.53 -3.25 9.11
N ASN A 57 5.16 -3.93 8.15
CA ASN A 57 4.98 -3.68 6.71
C ASN A 57 3.58 -4.03 6.18
N TYR A 58 2.76 -4.79 6.93
CA TYR A 58 1.37 -5.08 6.57
C TYR A 58 0.38 -4.07 7.15
N LEU A 59 0.86 -3.02 7.83
CA LEU A 59 0.02 -2.04 8.50
C LEU A 59 0.30 -0.65 7.96
N SER A 60 -0.77 0.13 7.76
CA SER A 60 -0.68 1.56 7.49
C SER A 60 -1.47 2.36 8.51
N ALA A 61 -0.98 3.55 8.83
CA ALA A 61 -1.73 4.52 9.65
C ALA A 61 -2.96 5.05 8.90
N PHE A 62 -2.95 4.96 7.57
CA PHE A 62 -3.99 5.47 6.69
C PHE A 62 -4.73 4.33 6.01
N ASP A 63 -5.96 4.58 5.60
CA ASP A 63 -6.73 3.62 4.82
C ASP A 63 -6.09 3.45 3.42
N PRO A 64 -5.70 2.23 3.03
CA PRO A 64 -5.08 1.98 1.74
C PRO A 64 -6.12 1.75 0.63
N SER A 65 -7.39 2.09 0.83
CA SER A 65 -8.41 1.92 -0.20
C SER A 65 -8.06 2.72 -1.48
N PRO A 66 -8.27 2.14 -2.68
CA PRO A 66 -8.06 2.81 -3.96
C PRO A 66 -8.83 4.14 -4.10
N ALA A 67 -9.93 4.29 -3.35
CA ALA A 67 -10.79 5.46 -3.38
C ALA A 67 -10.09 6.73 -2.87
N LEU A 68 -9.14 6.63 -1.94
CA LEU A 68 -8.52 7.81 -1.33
C LEU A 68 -7.63 8.57 -2.30
N TRP A 69 -6.77 7.86 -3.04
CA TRP A 69 -5.94 8.52 -4.05
C TRP A 69 -6.78 8.83 -5.31
N GLN A 70 -7.75 8.00 -5.70
CA GLN A 70 -8.67 8.35 -6.81
C GLN A 70 -9.49 9.61 -6.50
N ALA A 71 -9.91 9.81 -5.25
CA ALA A 71 -10.58 11.05 -4.84
C ALA A 71 -9.62 12.25 -4.81
N ARG A 72 -8.37 12.04 -4.38
CA ARG A 72 -7.35 13.10 -4.30
C ARG A 72 -6.80 13.52 -5.67
N TYR A 73 -6.68 12.58 -6.59
CA TYR A 73 -5.92 12.73 -7.82
C TYR A 73 -6.77 12.55 -9.08
N GLY A 74 -7.86 11.78 -9.02
CA GLY A 74 -8.76 11.56 -10.14
C GLY A 74 -8.22 10.56 -11.19
N PRO A 75 -9.10 9.96 -12.01
CA PRO A 75 -8.69 9.01 -13.06
C PRO A 75 -8.05 9.67 -14.30
N GLY A 76 -8.11 11.00 -14.43
CA GLY A 76 -7.89 11.70 -15.71
C GLY A 76 -6.54 12.38 -15.93
N VAL A 77 -5.64 12.41 -14.95
CA VAL A 77 -4.54 13.42 -14.94
C VAL A 77 -3.33 13.08 -15.80
N LEU A 78 -3.20 11.82 -16.28
CA LEU A 78 -2.23 11.49 -17.33
C LEU A 78 -2.48 12.27 -18.65
N SER A 79 -3.67 12.85 -18.80
CA SER A 79 -4.11 13.64 -19.96
C SER A 79 -3.74 15.12 -19.89
N MET A 80 -3.05 15.59 -18.84
CA MET A 80 -2.70 17.02 -18.71
C MET A 80 -1.76 17.48 -19.84
N PRO A 81 -1.99 18.66 -20.44
CA PRO A 81 -1.22 19.12 -21.59
C PRO A 81 0.22 19.54 -21.24
N GLN A 82 0.44 20.05 -20.02
CA GLN A 82 1.77 20.47 -19.56
C GLN A 82 2.56 19.32 -18.94
N GLU A 83 3.81 19.17 -19.37
CA GLU A 83 4.72 18.12 -18.92
C GLU A 83 5.12 18.27 -17.44
N GLN A 84 5.52 19.46 -16.99
CA GLN A 84 5.87 19.72 -15.59
C GLN A 84 4.73 19.40 -14.62
N ALA A 85 3.49 19.74 -14.97
CA ALA A 85 2.32 19.48 -14.13
C ALA A 85 2.03 17.97 -14.03
N ARG A 86 2.21 17.21 -15.12
CA ARG A 86 2.12 15.75 -15.09
C ARG A 86 3.21 15.13 -14.24
N ILE A 87 4.45 15.60 -14.35
CA ILE A 87 5.56 15.11 -13.54
C ILE A 87 5.26 15.32 -12.05
N HIS A 88 4.91 16.54 -11.65
CA HIS A 88 4.63 16.86 -10.25
C HIS A 88 3.44 16.04 -9.69
N TYR A 89 2.37 15.90 -10.47
CA TYR A 89 1.23 15.07 -10.11
C TYR A 89 1.63 13.60 -9.90
N ILE A 90 2.40 13.04 -10.83
CA ILE A 90 2.82 11.63 -10.79
C ILE A 90 3.74 11.37 -9.60
N THR A 91 4.68 12.27 -9.33
CA THR A 91 5.58 12.17 -8.17
C THR A 91 4.78 12.18 -6.85
N ASN A 92 3.81 13.08 -6.71
CA ASN A 92 2.98 13.14 -5.51
C ASN A 92 2.09 11.90 -5.39
N LEU A 93 1.46 11.46 -6.47
CA LEU A 93 0.64 10.25 -6.49
C LEU A 93 1.47 9.03 -6.07
N GLN A 94 2.67 8.89 -6.59
CA GLN A 94 3.53 7.78 -6.25
C GLN A 94 4.04 7.85 -4.80
N ALA A 95 4.41 9.04 -4.30
CA ALA A 95 4.79 9.21 -2.90
C ALA A 95 3.65 8.79 -1.95
N ASP A 96 2.42 9.19 -2.28
CA ASP A 96 1.21 8.78 -1.57
C ASP A 96 0.98 7.26 -1.69
N LEU A 97 1.10 6.68 -2.88
CA LEU A 97 0.97 5.23 -3.07
C LEU A 97 2.06 4.44 -2.33
N ASN A 98 3.29 4.95 -2.22
CA ASN A 98 4.34 4.36 -1.41
C ASN A 98 3.99 4.39 0.08
N LEU A 99 3.40 5.52 0.54
CA LEU A 99 2.94 5.67 1.92
C LEU A 99 1.78 4.73 2.25
N PHE A 100 0.88 4.50 1.30
CA PHE A 100 -0.30 3.67 1.49
C PHE A 100 -0.06 2.18 1.24
N PHE A 101 0.92 1.79 0.42
CA PHE A 101 1.08 0.43 -0.10
C PHE A 101 2.45 -0.23 0.16
N ASP A 102 3.14 0.16 1.23
CA ASP A 102 4.52 -0.25 1.57
C ASP A 102 4.83 -1.76 1.40
N PRO A 103 5.89 -2.15 0.66
CA PRO A 103 6.58 -1.37 -0.36
C PRO A 103 5.88 -1.46 -1.72
N PHE A 104 5.83 -0.31 -2.40
CA PHE A 104 5.45 -0.18 -3.79
C PHE A 104 6.41 -0.97 -4.68
N GLU A 105 5.90 -2.06 -5.27
CA GLU A 105 6.61 -2.78 -6.34
C GLU A 105 5.89 -2.55 -7.67
N PRO A 106 6.60 -2.04 -8.70
CA PRO A 106 8.05 -1.83 -8.78
C PRO A 106 8.53 -0.52 -8.11
N GLN A 107 9.67 -0.56 -7.41
CA GLN A 107 10.31 0.67 -6.93
C GLN A 107 10.79 1.51 -8.12
N LEU A 108 10.48 2.81 -8.12
CA LEU A 108 11.01 3.71 -9.14
C LEU A 108 12.52 3.87 -9.01
N PRO A 109 13.23 4.14 -10.14
CA PRO A 109 14.64 4.48 -10.08
C PRO A 109 14.88 5.70 -9.18
N GLU A 110 15.91 5.61 -8.34
CA GLU A 110 16.28 6.58 -7.28
C GLU A 110 16.46 8.02 -7.76
N ASN A 111 16.67 8.22 -9.07
CA ASN A 111 16.89 9.54 -9.65
C ASN A 111 15.61 10.41 -9.67
N GLY A 112 14.43 9.85 -9.39
CA GLY A 112 13.16 10.59 -9.34
C GLY A 112 12.77 11.24 -10.68
N CYS A 113 13.52 10.96 -11.74
CA CYS A 113 13.30 11.54 -13.06
C CYS A 113 12.19 10.77 -13.76
N PHE A 114 11.20 11.52 -14.24
CA PHE A 114 10.14 10.97 -15.06
C PHE A 114 10.71 10.54 -16.42
N CYS A 115 10.95 9.25 -16.57
CA CYS A 115 11.41 8.62 -17.82
C CYS A 115 10.41 7.54 -18.27
N GLN A 116 10.65 6.94 -19.44
CA GLN A 116 9.82 5.86 -19.95
C GLN A 116 9.68 4.71 -18.95
N GLN A 117 10.76 4.36 -18.25
CA GLN A 117 10.77 3.32 -17.23
C GLN A 117 9.87 3.65 -16.02
N THR A 118 9.81 4.92 -15.62
CA THR A 118 8.90 5.41 -14.58
C THR A 118 7.44 5.31 -15.02
N LYS A 119 7.14 5.67 -16.28
CA LYS A 119 5.81 5.50 -16.87
C LYS A 119 5.37 4.03 -16.89
N ASP A 120 6.24 3.15 -17.39
CA ASP A 120 5.94 1.73 -17.53
C ASP A 120 5.72 1.07 -16.15
N THR A 121 6.50 1.49 -15.16
CA THR A 121 6.36 1.06 -13.75
C THR A 121 5.01 1.47 -13.15
N LEU A 122 4.58 2.72 -13.36
CA LEU A 122 3.29 3.21 -12.90
C LEU A 122 2.11 2.54 -13.59
N ILE A 123 2.19 2.34 -14.91
CA ILE A 123 1.17 1.61 -15.67
C ILE A 123 1.06 0.18 -15.15
N ARG A 124 2.21 -0.49 -14.94
CA ARG A 124 2.25 -1.83 -14.39
C ARG A 124 1.66 -1.90 -12.98
N PHE A 125 1.96 -0.93 -12.13
CA PHE A 125 1.33 -0.79 -10.82
C PHE A 125 -0.20 -0.65 -10.94
N GLN A 126 -0.65 0.29 -11.78
CA GLN A 126 -2.08 0.52 -12.01
C GLN A 126 -2.78 -0.75 -12.51
N PHE A 127 -2.15 -1.50 -13.40
CA PHE A 127 -2.65 -2.78 -13.90
C PHE A 127 -2.71 -3.85 -12.80
N ILE A 128 -1.62 -4.07 -12.04
CA ILE A 128 -1.56 -5.04 -10.92
C ILE A 128 -2.63 -4.72 -9.86
N ARG A 129 -2.94 -3.44 -9.68
CA ARG A 129 -3.92 -2.95 -8.69
C ARG A 129 -5.34 -2.83 -9.26
N GLY A 130 -5.58 -3.18 -10.53
CA GLY A 130 -6.90 -3.11 -11.17
C GLY A 130 -7.43 -1.68 -11.38
N LEU A 131 -6.53 -0.70 -11.44
CA LEU A 131 -6.82 0.73 -11.56
C LEU A 131 -6.91 1.21 -13.02
N GLN A 132 -6.37 0.43 -13.95
CA GLN A 132 -6.58 0.57 -15.39
C GLN A 132 -7.23 -0.71 -15.93
N LYS A 133 -8.12 -0.55 -16.91
CA LYS A 133 -8.72 -1.66 -17.68
C LYS A 133 -7.85 -2.01 -18.87
#